data_AF-A0A925P8W9-F1
#
_entry.id   AF-A0A925P8W9-F1
#
_cell.length_a   1.000
_cell.length_b   1.000
_cell.length_c   1.000
_cell.angle_alpha   90.00
_cell.angle_beta   90.00
_cell.angle_gamma   90.00
#
_symmetry.space_group_name_H-M   'P 1'
#
loop_
_entity.id
_entity.type
_entity.pdbx_description
1 polymer ?
#
loop_
_entity_poly.entity_id
_entity_poly.type
_entity_poly.pdbx_seq_one_letter_code
_entity_poly.pdbx_strand_id
1 'polypeptide(L)'
;MKRKFDHSASETNDQAATGRRYWRSLDELAATPGFQAQAAREFPEGSDNLNGVDRRSFFKLMAASFALGGVGLATGCRRPEAHILPYGKSVEHIIPGLPLYYASAMPLRRDAIPILAETHQGRPTKLEGNPTFAPYGGATNALVQASVLDLYDPDRATTHTIKGSATTAAQIHDLLAAIGADARSTRGADLVFLAEASGSPTRARLVAKLKTVLPAAIWAEYEPVTDQPPAAAAQAAFGRADVKPLYRFAKAKRIVSLDADFFVSEAGSLAYARDFAKGRKALTREADINRLYAVESTFTLTGSMADHRLRLASSHLLGFVAALAGQITGRDTFAKLAQGLTFDNQDKWLAACAADLLAHKGKSLIVAGSHLPAEVHAIVHALNVALDAVGNTVDFVSVPADSAVGITEVAAALTAGSVKTLVLLGGNPAYNAPADLGFAGAIAKAKQVVRLGYYVDETAAAAPSGVFLAAAHYLESWGDARTADGTIVPIQPMILPLFGGITELEVLARILDEEKTDGYSLVYQTISGLNALGGDEGDKGFRKFLHDGLLAGSAYPVTDVSISGSGLSQLVSSASSAPASVTETSLEVRFTFDTKVDDGRFDNNGWLQECPEPMTKIAWENA
;
A
#
# COMPACT_ATOMS: atom_id res chain seq x y z
N MET A 1 -49.26 -10.16 -23.88
CA MET A 1 -48.03 -10.90 -24.27
C MET A 1 -47.00 -10.77 -23.16
N LYS A 2 -46.88 -11.77 -22.28
CA LYS A 2 -45.76 -11.85 -21.32
C LYS A 2 -44.56 -12.41 -22.08
N ARG A 3 -43.45 -11.68 -22.17
CA ARG A 3 -42.19 -12.21 -22.69
C ARG A 3 -41.74 -13.33 -21.76
N LYS A 4 -41.74 -14.58 -22.25
CA LYS A 4 -40.95 -15.65 -21.66
C LYS A 4 -39.49 -15.34 -21.98
N PHE A 5 -38.69 -15.11 -20.95
CA PHE A 5 -37.25 -15.24 -21.07
C PHE A 5 -36.95 -16.73 -20.91
N ASP A 6 -36.52 -17.38 -21.99
CA ASP A 6 -35.81 -18.64 -21.88
C ASP A 6 -34.39 -18.30 -21.43
N HIS A 7 -34.11 -18.48 -20.15
CA HIS A 7 -32.73 -18.68 -19.73
C HIS A 7 -32.31 -20.03 -20.31
N SER A 8 -31.26 -20.06 -21.12
CA SER A 8 -30.60 -21.31 -21.47
C SER A 8 -30.23 -22.00 -20.16
N ALA A 9 -30.83 -23.16 -19.89
CA ALA A 9 -30.35 -24.04 -18.84
C ALA A 9 -28.83 -24.22 -19.04
N SER A 10 -28.08 -24.26 -17.95
CA SER A 10 -26.68 -24.66 -18.00
C SER A 10 -26.61 -26.12 -18.43
N GLU A 11 -26.70 -26.37 -19.74
CA GLU A 11 -26.19 -27.60 -20.32
C GLU A 11 -24.71 -27.63 -19.94
N THR A 12 -24.35 -28.71 -19.25
CA THR A 12 -22.98 -29.13 -18.95
C THR A 12 -22.06 -28.73 -20.09
N ASN A 13 -21.14 -27.82 -19.80
CA ASN A 13 -20.16 -27.29 -20.74
C ASN A 13 -19.05 -28.34 -21.00
N ASP A 14 -19.45 -29.56 -21.31
CA ASP A 14 -18.66 -30.66 -21.87
C ASP A 14 -18.58 -30.56 -23.40
N GLN A 15 -18.81 -29.36 -23.96
CA GLN A 15 -18.20 -29.04 -25.25
C GLN A 15 -16.69 -28.98 -25.02
N ALA A 16 -16.03 -30.10 -25.35
CA ALA A 16 -14.60 -30.32 -25.23
C ALA A 16 -13.82 -29.02 -25.46
N ALA A 17 -13.42 -28.38 -24.37
CA ALA A 17 -12.59 -27.19 -24.41
C ALA A 17 -11.30 -27.59 -25.13
N THR A 18 -11.08 -27.08 -26.34
CA THR A 18 -9.94 -27.42 -27.20
C THR A 18 -8.63 -26.74 -26.74
N GLY A 19 -8.50 -26.46 -25.44
CA GLY A 19 -7.38 -25.76 -24.82
C GLY A 19 -6.93 -26.42 -23.51
N ARG A 20 -5.87 -25.87 -22.91
CA ARG A 20 -5.40 -26.33 -21.58
C ARG A 20 -6.51 -26.09 -20.55
N ARG A 21 -6.84 -27.12 -19.76
CA ARG A 21 -7.77 -27.01 -18.63
C ARG A 21 -7.10 -26.15 -17.55
N TYR A 22 -7.81 -25.10 -17.11
CA TYR A 22 -7.38 -24.25 -16.00
C TYR A 22 -8.29 -24.53 -14.81
N TRP A 23 -7.72 -24.50 -13.61
CA TRP A 23 -8.42 -24.71 -12.34
C TRP A 23 -8.42 -23.41 -11.55
N ARG A 24 -9.49 -23.14 -10.82
CA ARG A 24 -9.69 -21.93 -10.00
C ARG A 24 -9.12 -22.09 -8.59
N SER A 25 -8.92 -23.32 -8.13
CA SER A 25 -8.30 -23.62 -6.84
C SER A 25 -7.55 -24.96 -6.88
N LEU A 26 -6.69 -25.19 -5.89
CA LEU A 26 -6.02 -26.48 -5.69
C LEU A 26 -7.02 -27.60 -5.41
N ASP A 27 -8.14 -27.30 -4.75
CA ASP A 27 -9.23 -28.26 -4.51
C ASP A 27 -9.94 -28.67 -5.80
N GLU A 28 -10.10 -27.74 -6.75
CA GLU A 28 -10.63 -28.05 -8.09
C GLU A 28 -9.68 -28.95 -8.87
N LEU A 29 -8.37 -28.73 -8.73
CA LEU A 29 -7.34 -29.58 -9.33
C LEU A 29 -7.30 -30.97 -8.70
N ALA A 30 -7.32 -31.03 -7.37
CA ALA A 30 -7.29 -32.27 -6.60
C ALA A 30 -8.58 -33.09 -6.75
N ALA A 31 -9.66 -32.47 -7.25
CA ALA A 31 -10.95 -33.11 -7.49
C ALA A 31 -11.46 -33.88 -6.26
N THR A 32 -11.24 -33.34 -5.06
CA THR A 32 -11.61 -34.01 -3.82
C THR A 32 -13.13 -34.23 -3.78
N PRO A 33 -13.63 -35.34 -3.21
CA PRO A 33 -15.06 -35.62 -3.17
C PRO A 33 -15.88 -34.50 -2.50
N GLY A 34 -15.31 -33.84 -1.49
CA GLY A 34 -15.94 -32.71 -0.81
C GLY A 34 -16.08 -31.47 -1.71
N PHE A 35 -15.02 -31.12 -2.44
CA PHE A 35 -15.06 -30.00 -3.37
C PHE A 35 -16.00 -30.28 -4.56
N GLN A 36 -15.98 -31.49 -5.13
CA GLN A 36 -16.91 -31.83 -6.22
C GLN A 36 -18.37 -31.76 -5.77
N ALA A 37 -18.67 -32.19 -4.55
CA ALA A 37 -20.01 -32.05 -3.98
C ALA A 37 -20.39 -30.58 -3.73
N GLN A 38 -19.45 -29.72 -3.38
CA GLN A 38 -19.68 -28.28 -3.20
C GLN A 38 -19.83 -27.55 -4.55
N ALA A 39 -18.98 -27.84 -5.52
CA ALA A 39 -18.99 -27.23 -6.86
C ALA A 39 -20.22 -27.64 -7.69
N ALA A 40 -20.75 -28.84 -7.47
CA ALA A 40 -22.01 -29.29 -8.08
C ALA A 40 -23.26 -28.64 -7.44
N ARG A 41 -23.11 -27.98 -6.28
CA ARG A 41 -24.19 -27.30 -5.57
C ARG A 41 -24.19 -25.82 -5.90
N GLU A 42 -25.35 -25.30 -6.29
CA GLU A 42 -25.54 -23.86 -6.53
C GLU A 42 -25.48 -23.04 -5.22
N PHE A 43 -25.69 -23.69 -4.06
CA PHE A 43 -25.64 -23.07 -2.74
C PHE A 43 -24.99 -23.98 -1.68
N PRO A 44 -24.38 -23.41 -0.60
CA PRO A 44 -23.73 -24.18 0.46
C PRO A 44 -24.68 -25.17 1.17
N GLU A 45 -24.11 -26.26 1.68
CA GLU A 45 -24.87 -27.26 2.44
C GLU A 45 -25.46 -26.65 3.72
N GLY A 46 -26.80 -26.57 3.78
CA GLY A 46 -27.54 -25.90 4.86
C GLY A 46 -28.24 -24.60 4.46
N SER A 47 -28.02 -24.08 3.24
CA SER A 47 -28.75 -22.91 2.73
C SER A 47 -30.23 -23.19 2.44
N ASP A 48 -30.58 -24.45 2.14
CA ASP A 48 -31.94 -24.88 1.78
C ASP A 48 -32.67 -25.68 2.87
N ASN A 49 -31.99 -26.09 3.95
CA ASN A 49 -32.58 -26.97 4.96
C ASN A 49 -32.52 -26.38 6.38
N LEU A 50 -33.38 -25.39 6.65
CA LEU A 50 -33.96 -25.26 7.99
C LEU A 50 -34.87 -26.47 8.20
N ASN A 51 -34.32 -27.55 8.75
CA ASN A 51 -35.06 -28.77 9.09
C ASN A 51 -36.31 -28.44 9.92
N GLY A 52 -37.48 -28.46 9.26
CA GLY A 52 -38.79 -28.44 9.91
C GLY A 52 -39.77 -27.34 9.49
N VAL A 53 -39.34 -26.30 8.76
CA VAL A 53 -40.28 -25.26 8.30
C VAL A 53 -39.99 -24.85 6.86
N ASP A 54 -40.83 -25.30 5.92
CA ASP A 54 -40.84 -24.84 4.53
C ASP A 54 -40.87 -23.30 4.49
N ARG A 55 -40.08 -22.65 3.62
CA ARG A 55 -39.97 -21.18 3.49
C ARG A 55 -41.35 -20.53 3.41
N ARG A 56 -42.29 -21.17 2.71
CA ARG A 56 -43.68 -20.72 2.60
C ARG A 56 -44.47 -20.88 3.90
N SER A 57 -44.23 -21.94 4.66
CA SER A 57 -44.82 -22.18 5.97
C SER A 57 -44.24 -21.25 7.03
N PHE A 58 -42.94 -20.91 6.95
CA PHE A 58 -42.30 -19.89 7.78
C PHE A 58 -42.89 -18.51 7.50
N PHE A 59 -43.05 -18.13 6.23
CA PHE A 59 -43.72 -16.86 5.89
C PHE A 59 -45.20 -16.85 6.28
N LYS A 60 -45.90 -17.99 6.22
CA LYS A 60 -47.29 -18.09 6.72
C LYS A 60 -47.37 -18.01 8.25
N LEU A 61 -46.47 -18.66 8.97
CA LEU A 61 -46.39 -18.61 10.44
C LEU A 61 -45.96 -17.23 10.90
N MET A 62 -44.95 -16.62 10.28
CA MET A 62 -44.55 -15.23 10.52
C MET A 62 -45.69 -14.27 10.19
N ALA A 63 -46.36 -14.39 9.04
CA ALA A 63 -47.51 -13.55 8.72
C ALA A 63 -48.68 -13.75 9.69
N ALA A 64 -48.93 -14.99 10.14
CA ALA A 64 -49.93 -15.29 11.17
C ALA A 64 -49.50 -14.76 12.55
N SER A 65 -48.22 -14.77 12.89
CA SER A 65 -47.65 -14.20 14.12
C SER A 65 -47.66 -12.66 14.09
N PHE A 66 -47.45 -12.04 12.93
CA PHE A 66 -47.65 -10.60 12.74
C PHE A 66 -49.14 -10.21 12.79
N ALA A 67 -50.04 -11.09 12.34
CA ALA A 67 -51.49 -10.88 12.44
C ALA A 67 -52.05 -11.12 13.85
N LEU A 68 -51.52 -12.10 14.60
CA LEU A 68 -51.94 -12.47 15.96
C LEU A 68 -51.19 -11.69 17.06
N GLY A 69 -49.99 -11.18 16.78
CA GLY A 69 -49.30 -10.15 17.57
C GLY A 69 -49.83 -8.73 17.32
N GLY A 70 -50.95 -8.63 16.59
CA GLY A 70 -51.62 -7.41 16.14
C GLY A 70 -52.30 -6.58 17.23
N VAL A 71 -51.66 -6.38 18.38
CA VAL A 71 -51.90 -5.20 19.23
C VAL A 71 -50.94 -4.06 18.86
N GLY A 72 -49.90 -4.32 18.05
CA GLY A 72 -49.02 -3.28 17.50
C GLY A 72 -49.51 -2.59 16.23
N LEU A 73 -50.40 -3.22 15.45
CA LEU A 73 -50.86 -2.67 14.16
C LEU A 73 -51.88 -1.53 14.27
N ALA A 74 -52.35 -1.20 15.47
CA ALA A 74 -53.06 0.05 15.75
C ALA A 74 -52.11 1.27 15.88
N THR A 75 -50.78 1.07 15.81
CA THR A 75 -49.78 2.15 15.74
C THR A 75 -49.17 2.32 14.34
N GLY A 76 -49.58 1.52 13.36
CA GLY A 76 -49.04 1.47 11.99
C GLY A 76 -49.30 2.68 11.09
N CYS A 77 -49.87 3.77 11.62
CA CYS A 77 -50.01 5.06 10.94
C CYS A 77 -49.37 6.23 11.73
N ARG A 78 -48.51 5.95 12.72
CA ARG A 78 -47.70 6.99 13.35
C ARG A 78 -46.30 6.94 12.74
N ARG A 79 -45.99 7.89 11.86
CA ARG A 79 -44.58 8.15 11.50
C ARG A 79 -43.84 8.43 12.82
N PRO A 80 -42.68 7.81 13.07
CA PRO A 80 -41.90 8.17 14.25
C PRO A 80 -41.66 9.68 14.24
N GLU A 81 -41.90 10.35 15.37
CA GLU A 81 -41.54 11.75 15.52
C GLU A 81 -40.01 11.82 15.43
N ALA A 82 -39.49 12.29 14.30
CA ALA A 82 -38.07 12.53 14.10
C ALA A 82 -37.77 14.00 14.36
N HIS A 83 -36.86 14.27 15.29
CA HIS A 83 -36.43 15.64 15.59
C HIS A 83 -35.40 16.11 14.57
N ILE A 84 -35.62 17.29 13.99
CA ILE A 84 -34.62 17.98 13.18
C ILE A 84 -33.89 18.95 14.10
N LEU A 85 -32.61 18.70 14.36
CA LEU A 85 -31.78 19.53 15.22
C LEU A 85 -30.94 20.48 14.35
N PRO A 86 -31.25 21.79 14.31
CA PRO A 86 -30.38 22.75 13.64
C PRO A 86 -29.11 23.00 14.48
N TYR A 87 -28.06 23.55 13.83
CA TYR A 87 -26.87 23.98 14.54
C TYR A 87 -27.21 25.08 15.57
N GLY A 88 -26.73 24.91 16.81
CA GLY A 88 -26.85 25.95 17.84
C GLY A 88 -26.07 27.23 17.50
N LYS A 89 -25.00 27.10 16.72
CA LYS A 89 -24.25 28.19 16.10
C LYS A 89 -24.00 27.83 14.64
N SER A 90 -24.51 28.63 13.71
CA SER A 90 -24.29 28.41 12.28
C SER A 90 -22.80 28.38 11.97
N VAL A 91 -22.38 27.37 11.20
CA VAL A 91 -21.01 27.23 10.73
C VAL A 91 -20.91 27.94 9.38
N GLU A 92 -19.88 28.76 9.21
CA GLU A 92 -19.63 29.47 7.96
C GLU A 92 -19.42 28.46 6.82
N HIS A 93 -19.94 28.76 5.63
CA HIS A 93 -19.86 27.93 4.41
C HIS A 93 -20.59 26.58 4.42
N ILE A 94 -21.27 26.18 5.51
CA ILE A 94 -22.09 24.95 5.52
C ILE A 94 -23.54 25.28 5.15
N ILE A 95 -24.00 24.74 4.02
CA ILE A 95 -25.41 24.76 3.62
C ILE A 95 -25.96 23.34 3.80
N PRO A 96 -26.89 23.10 4.75
CA PRO A 96 -27.46 21.77 4.97
C PRO A 96 -28.04 21.17 3.68
N GLY A 97 -27.61 19.96 3.35
CA GLY A 97 -28.03 19.23 2.15
C GLY A 97 -27.14 19.43 0.92
N LEU A 98 -26.17 20.35 0.96
CA LEU A 98 -25.14 20.46 -0.07
C LEU A 98 -23.81 19.89 0.45
N PRO A 99 -23.10 19.07 -0.36
CA PRO A 99 -21.78 18.59 0.01
C PRO A 99 -20.74 19.71 -0.07
N LEU A 100 -19.72 19.60 0.78
CA LEU A 100 -18.50 20.41 0.70
C LEU A 100 -17.30 19.51 0.45
N TYR A 101 -16.39 19.97 -0.40
CA TYR A 101 -15.18 19.23 -0.75
C TYR A 101 -13.96 19.88 -0.12
N TYR A 102 -13.14 19.08 0.54
CA TYR A 102 -11.86 19.51 1.10
C TYR A 102 -10.75 18.66 0.51
N ALA A 103 -9.63 19.30 0.16
CA ALA A 103 -8.46 18.57 -0.30
C ALA A 103 -7.74 17.90 0.89
N SER A 104 -7.38 16.64 0.76
CA SER A 104 -6.59 15.91 1.75
C SER A 104 -5.72 14.89 1.02
N ALA A 105 -5.07 13.99 1.77
CA ALA A 105 -4.31 12.90 1.19
C ALA A 105 -4.45 11.66 2.08
N MET A 106 -4.56 10.48 1.45
CA MET A 106 -4.42 9.22 2.17
C MET A 106 -2.94 8.80 2.12
N PRO A 107 -2.22 8.77 3.24
CA PRO A 107 -0.85 8.27 3.28
C PRO A 107 -0.84 6.73 3.18
N LEU A 108 0.15 6.19 2.47
CA LEU A 108 0.45 4.76 2.45
C LEU A 108 1.96 4.57 2.22
N ARG A 109 2.67 4.00 3.20
CA ARG A 109 4.14 3.87 3.17
C ARG A 109 4.82 5.22 2.88
N ARG A 110 5.71 5.27 1.88
CA ARG A 110 6.41 6.47 1.42
C ARG A 110 5.69 7.21 0.28
N ASP A 111 4.43 6.88 0.01
CA ASP A 111 3.56 7.52 -0.98
C ASP A 111 2.29 8.07 -0.31
N ALA A 112 1.54 8.88 -1.03
CA ALA A 112 0.21 9.32 -0.65
C ALA A 112 -0.65 9.55 -1.88
N ILE A 113 -1.94 9.27 -1.76
CA ILE A 113 -2.91 9.54 -2.81
C ILE A 113 -3.64 10.84 -2.47
N PRO A 114 -3.45 11.91 -3.27
CA PRO A 114 -4.15 13.17 -3.06
C PRO A 114 -5.63 12.99 -3.37
N ILE A 115 -6.48 13.41 -2.45
CA ILE A 115 -7.93 13.19 -2.48
C ILE A 115 -8.72 14.48 -2.26
N LEU A 116 -9.98 14.46 -2.68
CA LEU A 116 -11.02 15.36 -2.23
C LEU A 116 -11.99 14.56 -1.36
N ALA A 117 -12.11 14.95 -0.10
CA ALA A 117 -13.10 14.39 0.81
C ALA A 117 -14.41 15.16 0.65
N GLU A 118 -15.46 14.46 0.21
CA GLU A 118 -16.82 14.95 0.22
C GLU A 118 -17.36 14.85 1.65
N THR A 119 -17.79 15.98 2.18
CA THR A 119 -18.32 16.09 3.53
C THR A 119 -19.76 16.56 3.51
N HIS A 120 -20.57 15.92 4.34
CA HIS A 120 -21.93 16.35 4.64
C HIS A 120 -21.97 16.79 6.09
N GLN A 121 -22.22 18.08 6.34
CA GLN A 121 -22.36 18.62 7.70
C GLN A 121 -21.14 18.32 8.60
N GLY A 122 -19.93 18.31 8.03
CA GLY A 122 -18.67 18.03 8.73
C GLY A 122 -18.34 16.54 8.89
N ARG A 123 -19.07 15.64 8.21
CA ARG A 123 -18.79 14.20 8.20
C ARG A 123 -18.30 13.79 6.82
N PRO A 124 -17.08 13.23 6.67
CA PRO A 124 -16.65 12.69 5.38
C PRO A 124 -17.50 11.47 5.02
N THR A 125 -18.04 11.42 3.81
CA THR A 125 -18.93 10.35 3.35
C THR A 125 -18.42 9.65 2.11
N LYS A 126 -17.60 10.35 1.31
CA LYS A 126 -17.05 9.83 0.06
C LYS A 126 -15.69 10.47 -0.19
N LEU A 127 -14.78 9.70 -0.77
CA LEU A 127 -13.45 10.16 -1.15
C LEU A 127 -13.34 10.10 -2.67
N GLU A 128 -12.85 11.17 -3.28
CA GLU A 128 -12.58 11.28 -4.72
C GLU A 128 -11.11 11.66 -4.93
N GLY A 129 -10.57 11.48 -6.13
CA GLY A 129 -9.17 11.85 -6.38
C GLY A 129 -9.05 13.36 -6.57
N ASN A 130 -7.94 13.96 -6.13
CA ASN A 130 -7.73 15.39 -6.33
C ASN A 130 -7.30 15.69 -7.78
N PRO A 131 -8.12 16.40 -8.59
CA PRO A 131 -7.78 16.68 -9.98
C PRO A 131 -6.66 17.71 -10.14
N THR A 132 -6.33 18.50 -9.10
CA THR A 132 -5.19 19.43 -9.15
C THR A 132 -3.86 18.69 -9.26
N PHE A 133 -3.80 17.43 -8.76
CA PHE A 133 -2.67 16.54 -8.96
C PHE A 133 -2.78 15.83 -10.31
N ALA A 134 -2.21 16.47 -11.34
CA ALA A 134 -2.30 16.03 -12.74
C ALA A 134 -1.89 14.57 -13.02
N PRO A 135 -0.86 13.98 -12.37
CA PRO A 135 -0.47 12.60 -12.64
C PRO A 135 -1.59 11.57 -12.42
N TYR A 136 -2.39 11.71 -11.36
CA TYR A 136 -3.55 10.84 -11.13
C TYR A 136 -4.81 11.39 -11.82
N GLY A 137 -4.92 12.72 -11.91
CA GLY A 137 -5.94 13.44 -12.65
C GLY A 137 -7.36 13.09 -12.20
N GLY A 138 -7.56 13.04 -10.88
CA GLY A 138 -8.86 12.83 -10.23
C GLY A 138 -9.22 11.38 -9.88
N ALA A 139 -8.34 10.41 -10.13
CA ALA A 139 -8.59 9.00 -9.83
C ALA A 139 -8.15 8.61 -8.39
N THR A 140 -8.76 7.55 -7.86
CA THR A 140 -8.36 6.87 -6.61
C THR A 140 -8.23 5.36 -6.85
N ASN A 141 -7.79 4.61 -5.82
CA ASN A 141 -7.83 3.14 -5.79
C ASN A 141 -8.91 2.63 -4.82
N ALA A 142 -9.04 1.30 -4.71
CA ALA A 142 -10.02 0.66 -3.82
C ALA A 142 -9.74 0.95 -2.33
N LEU A 143 -8.46 0.93 -1.92
CA LEU A 143 -8.05 1.23 -0.54
C LEU A 143 -8.51 2.62 -0.09
N VAL A 144 -8.30 3.64 -0.94
CA VAL A 144 -8.80 5.00 -0.68
C VAL A 144 -10.30 5.00 -0.51
N GLN A 145 -11.04 4.39 -1.43
CA GLN A 145 -12.50 4.37 -1.37
C GLN A 145 -13.02 3.70 -0.09
N ALA A 146 -12.37 2.63 0.33
CA ALA A 146 -12.77 1.88 1.50
C ALA A 146 -12.32 2.48 2.84
N SER A 147 -11.27 3.30 2.85
CA SER A 147 -10.75 3.91 4.08
C SER A 147 -11.74 4.85 4.80
N VAL A 148 -12.81 5.29 4.14
CA VAL A 148 -13.91 5.98 4.81
C VAL A 148 -14.66 5.06 5.79
N LEU A 149 -14.71 3.76 5.50
CA LEU A 149 -15.28 2.77 6.41
C LEU A 149 -14.37 2.54 7.62
N ASP A 150 -13.04 2.53 7.43
CA ASP A 150 -12.08 2.43 8.53
C ASP A 150 -12.31 3.55 9.54
N LEU A 151 -12.56 4.80 9.09
CA LEU A 151 -12.90 5.90 9.99
C LEU A 151 -14.09 5.59 10.89
N TYR A 152 -15.14 4.97 10.35
CA TYR A 152 -16.41 4.67 11.04
C TYR A 152 -16.47 3.24 11.60
N ASP A 153 -15.35 2.53 11.61
CA ASP A 153 -15.27 1.16 12.08
C ASP A 153 -15.54 1.12 13.60
N PRO A 154 -16.55 0.34 14.06
CA PRO A 154 -16.89 0.25 15.48
C PRO A 154 -15.82 -0.46 16.33
N ASP A 155 -14.93 -1.24 15.73
CA ASP A 155 -13.89 -1.98 16.44
C ASP A 155 -12.60 -1.16 16.62
N ARG A 156 -12.57 0.07 16.10
CA ARG A 156 -11.49 1.03 16.41
C ARG A 156 -11.36 1.22 17.91
N ALA A 157 -10.12 1.30 18.37
CA ALA A 157 -9.82 1.60 19.75
C ALA A 157 -10.42 2.96 20.15
N THR A 158 -11.32 2.91 21.13
CA THR A 158 -12.07 4.10 21.58
C THR A 158 -11.45 4.80 22.79
N THR A 159 -10.38 4.23 23.36
CA THR A 159 -9.73 4.76 24.56
C THR A 159 -8.25 4.41 24.59
N HIS A 160 -7.46 5.26 25.26
CA HIS A 160 -6.08 4.97 25.61
C HIS A 160 -6.06 4.02 26.82
N THR A 161 -5.07 3.13 26.91
CA THR A 161 -4.90 2.26 28.09
C THR A 161 -3.46 2.23 28.61
N ILE A 162 -3.32 2.08 29.93
CA ILE A 162 -2.05 1.79 30.60
C ILE A 162 -2.26 0.50 31.39
N LYS A 163 -1.50 -0.55 31.08
CA LYS A 163 -1.63 -1.88 31.71
C LYS A 163 -3.08 -2.40 31.65
N GLY A 164 -3.73 -2.21 30.50
CA GLY A 164 -5.12 -2.63 30.25
C GLY A 164 -6.20 -1.77 30.90
N SER A 165 -5.86 -0.75 31.68
CA SER A 165 -6.83 0.17 32.29
C SER A 165 -6.99 1.43 31.46
N ALA A 166 -8.23 1.86 31.21
CA ALA A 166 -8.53 3.09 30.48
C ALA A 166 -7.88 4.31 31.15
N THR A 167 -7.32 5.22 30.35
CA THR A 167 -6.61 6.41 30.83
C THR A 167 -7.03 7.67 30.07
N THR A 168 -6.71 8.83 30.64
CA THR A 168 -7.01 10.14 30.03
C THR A 168 -5.89 10.60 29.09
N ALA A 169 -6.23 11.48 28.14
CA ALA A 169 -5.24 12.11 27.26
C ALA A 169 -4.17 12.89 28.04
N ALA A 170 -4.53 13.56 29.14
CA ALA A 170 -3.57 14.28 29.99
C ALA A 170 -2.50 13.35 30.57
N GLN A 171 -2.91 12.20 31.10
CA GLN A 171 -1.96 11.20 31.62
C GLN A 171 -1.07 10.62 30.53
N ILE A 172 -1.58 10.46 29.30
CA ILE A 172 -0.75 10.06 28.15
C ILE A 172 0.27 11.15 27.81
N HIS A 173 -0.13 12.42 27.83
CA HIS A 173 0.80 13.53 27.57
C HIS A 173 1.94 13.55 28.59
N ASP A 174 1.62 13.44 29.88
CA ASP A 174 2.61 13.38 30.95
C ASP A 174 3.55 12.18 30.81
N LEU A 175 3.01 11.01 30.45
CA LEU A 175 3.79 9.80 30.20
C LEU A 175 4.77 9.98 29.04
N LEU A 176 4.34 10.56 27.92
CA LEU A 176 5.19 10.76 26.74
C LEU A 176 6.31 11.76 27.04
N ALA A 177 6.01 12.85 27.75
CA ALA A 177 7.01 13.80 28.22
C ALA A 177 8.02 13.12 29.17
N ALA A 178 7.55 12.27 30.09
CA ALA A 178 8.41 11.52 31.01
C ALA A 178 9.35 10.55 30.30
N ILE A 179 8.87 9.83 29.26
CA ILE A 179 9.72 8.97 28.42
C ILE A 179 10.87 9.78 27.80
N GLY A 180 10.55 10.96 27.25
CA GLY A 180 11.55 11.87 26.70
C GLY A 180 12.55 12.37 27.75
N ALA A 181 12.08 12.75 28.94
CA ALA A 181 12.93 13.21 30.04
C ALA A 181 13.89 12.10 30.51
N ASP A 182 13.38 10.89 30.72
CA ASP A 182 14.16 9.72 31.11
C ASP A 182 15.24 9.40 30.07
N ALA A 183 14.88 9.36 28.78
CA ALA A 183 15.79 9.02 27.69
C ALA A 183 16.96 10.00 27.54
N ARG A 184 16.80 11.27 27.98
CA ARG A 184 17.90 12.25 27.95
C ARG A 184 19.06 11.85 28.87
N SER A 185 18.80 11.13 29.97
CA SER A 185 19.84 10.68 30.90
C SER A 185 20.81 9.66 30.27
N THR A 186 20.34 8.87 29.31
CA THR A 186 21.10 7.84 28.58
C THR A 186 21.45 8.29 27.15
N ARG A 187 21.10 9.53 26.78
CA ARG A 187 21.12 10.02 25.39
C ARG A 187 20.32 9.13 24.41
N GLY A 188 19.33 8.40 24.92
CA GLY A 188 18.44 7.53 24.14
C GLY A 188 18.92 6.08 23.98
N ALA A 189 20.03 5.67 24.61
CA ALA A 189 20.62 4.35 24.39
C ALA A 189 19.69 3.15 24.69
N ASP A 190 18.65 3.38 25.48
CA ASP A 190 17.66 2.40 25.91
C ASP A 190 16.25 2.64 25.31
N LEU A 191 16.14 3.58 24.36
CA LEU A 191 14.91 3.97 23.66
C LEU A 191 14.96 3.51 22.20
N VAL A 192 13.96 2.72 21.80
CA VAL A 192 13.82 2.20 20.44
C VAL A 192 12.46 2.58 19.88
N PHE A 193 12.45 3.11 18.66
CA PHE A 193 11.25 3.35 17.87
C PHE A 193 11.19 2.35 16.72
N LEU A 194 10.02 1.78 16.51
CA LEU A 194 9.68 1.04 15.30
C LEU A 194 8.40 1.65 14.73
N ALA A 195 8.50 2.24 13.55
CA ALA A 195 7.42 2.95 12.89
C ALA A 195 7.13 2.35 11.51
N GLU A 196 5.93 2.63 10.99
CA GLU A 196 5.68 2.48 9.55
C GLU A 196 6.58 3.43 8.74
N ALA A 197 6.87 3.06 7.49
CA ALA A 197 7.59 3.93 6.59
C ALA A 197 6.71 5.14 6.23
N SER A 198 7.32 6.31 6.10
CA SER A 198 6.54 7.54 5.87
C SER A 198 7.24 8.51 4.94
N GLY A 199 6.47 9.08 4.01
CA GLY A 199 6.89 10.18 3.14
C GLY A 199 6.75 11.58 3.76
N SER A 200 6.30 11.71 5.01
CA SER A 200 5.99 12.98 5.68
C SER A 200 7.22 13.87 5.92
N PRO A 201 7.27 15.08 5.33
CA PRO A 201 8.29 16.07 5.68
C PRO A 201 8.28 16.48 7.16
N THR A 202 7.11 16.59 7.80
CA THR A 202 7.02 16.97 9.21
C THR A 202 7.60 15.88 10.11
N ARG A 203 7.28 14.61 9.84
CA ARG A 203 7.88 13.47 10.54
C ARG A 203 9.40 13.45 10.34
N ALA A 204 9.88 13.62 9.10
CA ALA A 204 11.32 13.64 8.80
C ALA A 204 12.05 14.73 9.61
N ARG A 205 11.46 15.92 9.75
CA ARG A 205 12.00 16.99 10.60
C ARG A 205 12.07 16.59 12.07
N LEU A 206 11.01 15.99 12.62
CA LEU A 206 10.99 15.52 14.02
C LEU A 206 12.02 14.41 14.26
N VAL A 207 12.16 13.47 13.34
CA VAL A 207 13.17 12.39 13.40
C VAL A 207 14.59 12.96 13.31
N ALA A 208 14.84 13.96 12.45
CA ALA A 208 16.14 14.64 12.40
C ALA A 208 16.49 15.30 13.75
N LYS A 209 15.50 15.92 14.40
CA LYS A 209 15.67 16.48 15.75
C LYS A 209 15.87 15.39 16.80
N LEU A 210 15.13 14.29 16.74
CA LEU A 210 15.31 13.12 17.60
C LEU A 210 16.75 12.61 17.55
N LYS A 211 17.32 12.44 16.36
CA LYS A 211 18.72 12.00 16.19
C LYS A 211 19.75 13.00 16.72
N THR A 212 19.38 14.27 16.81
CA THR A 212 20.24 15.31 17.39
C THR A 212 20.15 15.32 18.92
N VAL A 213 18.95 15.20 19.48
CA VAL A 213 18.69 15.28 20.93
C VAL A 213 18.99 13.96 21.64
N LEU A 214 18.66 12.83 21.02
CA LEU A 214 18.82 11.47 21.53
C LEU A 214 19.62 10.63 20.52
N PRO A 215 20.91 10.92 20.31
CA PRO A 215 21.72 10.31 19.24
C PRO A 215 21.95 8.81 19.40
N ALA A 216 21.73 8.24 20.59
CA ALA A 216 21.83 6.80 20.82
C ALA A 216 20.49 6.06 20.71
N ALA A 217 19.37 6.77 20.47
CA ALA A 217 18.08 6.15 20.21
C ALA A 217 18.06 5.46 18.85
N ILE A 218 17.42 4.30 18.78
CA ILE A 218 17.25 3.57 17.52
C ILE A 218 15.95 4.05 16.87
N TRP A 219 16.06 4.56 15.64
CA TRP A 219 14.92 4.84 14.78
C TRP A 219 14.84 3.77 13.69
N ALA A 220 13.82 2.92 13.74
CA ALA A 220 13.59 1.87 12.77
C ALA A 220 12.27 2.08 12.01
N GLU A 221 12.28 1.70 10.75
CA GLU A 221 11.09 1.64 9.90
C GLU A 221 10.89 0.21 9.40
N TYR A 222 9.63 -0.22 9.35
CA TYR A 222 9.29 -1.53 8.84
C TYR A 222 8.02 -1.49 8.00
N GLU A 223 8.13 -2.04 6.80
CA GLU A 223 7.02 -2.36 5.92
C GLU A 223 7.15 -3.82 5.50
N PRO A 224 6.11 -4.65 5.68
CA PRO A 224 6.12 -6.04 5.22
C PRO A 224 6.06 -6.16 3.69
N VAL A 225 5.54 -5.12 3.01
CA VAL A 225 5.38 -5.07 1.56
C VAL A 225 6.17 -3.88 1.02
N THR A 226 7.07 -4.17 0.09
CA THR A 226 7.86 -3.18 -0.64
C THR A 226 7.12 -2.73 -1.90
N ASP A 227 7.07 -1.44 -2.16
CA ASP A 227 6.42 -0.81 -3.33
C ASP A 227 7.40 0.07 -4.13
N GLN A 228 8.68 0.08 -3.75
CA GLN A 228 9.74 0.86 -4.38
C GLN A 228 10.99 0.00 -4.63
N PRO A 229 11.79 0.32 -5.67
CA PRO A 229 13.05 -0.35 -5.91
C PRO A 229 14.04 -0.22 -4.74
N PRO A 230 14.86 -1.24 -4.46
CA PRO A 230 15.86 -1.18 -3.40
C PRO A 230 16.94 -0.14 -3.73
N ALA A 231 17.26 0.74 -2.78
CA ALA A 231 18.29 1.78 -2.94
C ALA A 231 19.68 1.21 -3.29
N ALA A 232 19.97 -0.03 -2.86
CA ALA A 232 21.19 -0.75 -3.20
C ALA A 232 21.36 -0.95 -4.72
N ALA A 233 20.26 -1.07 -5.48
CA ALA A 233 20.31 -1.21 -6.94
C ALA A 233 20.82 0.07 -7.62
N ALA A 234 20.32 1.23 -7.19
CA ALA A 234 20.79 2.52 -7.67
C ALA A 234 22.25 2.78 -7.25
N GLN A 235 22.61 2.39 -6.02
CA GLN A 235 24.01 2.46 -5.55
C GLN A 235 24.94 1.61 -6.42
N ALA A 236 24.53 0.38 -6.77
CA ALA A 236 25.33 -0.49 -7.63
C ALA A 236 25.39 0.02 -9.08
N ALA A 237 24.27 0.48 -9.64
CA ALA A 237 24.17 0.92 -11.03
C ALA A 237 24.84 2.29 -11.28
N PHE A 238 24.73 3.23 -10.33
CA PHE A 238 25.12 4.64 -10.53
C PHE A 238 26.08 5.20 -9.48
N GLY A 239 26.40 4.43 -8.43
CA GLY A 239 27.17 4.95 -7.29
C GLY A 239 26.38 5.88 -6.37
N ARG A 240 25.04 5.94 -6.53
CA ARG A 240 24.12 6.83 -5.81
C ARG A 240 22.95 6.04 -5.21
N ALA A 241 22.86 6.00 -3.89
CA ALA A 241 21.72 5.41 -3.17
C ALA A 241 20.53 6.39 -3.04
N ASP A 242 20.74 7.68 -3.33
CA ASP A 242 19.78 8.78 -3.16
C ASP A 242 18.97 9.07 -4.42
N VAL A 243 18.84 8.09 -5.33
CA VAL A 243 18.07 8.24 -6.56
C VAL A 243 17.08 7.08 -6.73
N LYS A 244 15.90 7.38 -7.27
CA LYS A 244 14.90 6.38 -7.63
C LYS A 244 14.36 6.63 -9.04
N PRO A 245 13.93 5.59 -9.77
CA PRO A 245 13.30 5.75 -11.07
C PRO A 245 11.87 6.27 -10.92
N LEU A 246 11.44 7.09 -11.88
CA LEU A 246 10.06 7.51 -12.10
C LEU A 246 9.71 7.20 -13.56
N TYR A 247 8.78 6.26 -13.75
CA TYR A 247 8.48 5.73 -15.07
C TYR A 247 7.48 6.60 -15.83
N ARG A 248 7.74 6.85 -17.13
CA ARG A 248 6.92 7.67 -18.02
C ARG A 248 6.24 6.79 -19.07
N PHE A 249 5.29 5.97 -18.64
CA PHE A 249 4.60 4.99 -19.50
C PHE A 249 3.91 5.63 -20.71
N ALA A 250 3.46 6.89 -20.63
CA ALA A 250 2.84 7.59 -21.74
C ALA A 250 3.80 7.83 -22.92
N LYS A 251 5.12 7.82 -22.66
CA LYS A 251 6.17 7.94 -23.68
C LYS A 251 6.68 6.59 -24.17
N ALA A 252 6.31 5.49 -23.53
CA ALA A 252 6.79 4.15 -23.84
C ALA A 252 5.89 3.46 -24.89
N LYS A 253 6.53 2.87 -25.91
CA LYS A 253 5.91 2.07 -26.97
C LYS A 253 6.18 0.58 -26.83
N ARG A 254 7.32 0.21 -26.25
CA ARG A 254 7.68 -1.18 -25.95
C ARG A 254 8.02 -1.29 -24.48
N ILE A 255 7.26 -2.10 -23.75
CA ILE A 255 7.38 -2.21 -22.31
C ILE A 255 7.67 -3.67 -21.97
N VAL A 256 8.70 -3.91 -21.19
CA VAL A 256 8.94 -5.20 -20.53
C VAL A 256 8.72 -5.03 -19.05
N SER A 257 7.74 -5.74 -18.51
CA SER A 257 7.54 -5.91 -17.08
C SER A 257 8.19 -7.21 -16.63
N LEU A 258 9.15 -7.10 -15.70
CA LEU A 258 9.77 -8.22 -15.01
C LEU A 258 9.10 -8.32 -13.64
N ASP A 259 8.05 -9.11 -13.58
CA ASP A 259 7.30 -9.46 -12.37
C ASP A 259 6.83 -8.24 -11.56
N ALA A 260 6.64 -7.12 -12.25
CA ALA A 260 6.12 -5.87 -11.71
C ALA A 260 4.63 -5.78 -12.03
N ASP A 261 3.79 -5.66 -11.00
CA ASP A 261 2.39 -5.29 -11.19
C ASP A 261 2.21 -3.79 -11.01
N PHE A 262 2.71 -3.00 -11.97
CA PHE A 262 2.72 -1.54 -11.90
C PHE A 262 1.33 -0.89 -11.98
N PHE A 263 0.26 -1.68 -12.10
CA PHE A 263 -1.13 -1.22 -11.92
C PHE A 263 -1.61 -1.22 -10.48
N VAL A 264 -0.92 -1.93 -9.57
CA VAL A 264 -1.33 -2.03 -8.16
C VAL A 264 -0.15 -1.88 -7.22
N SER A 265 0.85 -2.76 -7.31
CA SER A 265 1.90 -2.97 -6.30
C SER A 265 2.94 -1.87 -6.20
N GLU A 266 3.20 -1.14 -7.28
CA GLU A 266 4.26 -0.14 -7.32
C GLU A 266 3.78 1.23 -6.86
N ALA A 267 4.63 1.97 -6.16
CA ALA A 267 4.34 3.37 -5.78
C ALA A 267 4.05 4.21 -7.04
N GLY A 268 2.96 4.98 -7.02
CA GLY A 268 2.49 5.72 -8.18
C GLY A 268 1.71 4.91 -9.22
N SER A 269 1.27 3.68 -8.90
CA SER A 269 0.51 2.80 -9.78
C SER A 269 -0.68 3.45 -10.50
N LEU A 270 -1.39 4.38 -9.84
CA LEU A 270 -2.47 5.16 -10.45
C LEU A 270 -1.99 6.00 -11.65
N ALA A 271 -0.84 6.67 -11.54
CA ALA A 271 -0.26 7.42 -12.65
C ALA A 271 0.18 6.46 -13.76
N TYR A 272 0.81 5.34 -13.40
CA TYR A 272 1.30 4.35 -14.37
C TYR A 272 0.17 3.70 -15.15
N ALA A 273 -0.92 3.30 -14.49
CA ALA A 273 -2.10 2.76 -15.13
C ALA A 273 -2.72 3.76 -16.12
N ARG A 274 -2.88 5.02 -15.69
CA ARG A 274 -3.42 6.09 -16.53
C ARG A 274 -2.54 6.36 -17.75
N ASP A 275 -1.23 6.44 -17.55
CA ASP A 275 -0.27 6.70 -18.61
C ASP A 275 -0.15 5.54 -19.59
N PHE A 276 -0.12 4.30 -19.10
CA PHE A 276 -0.19 3.09 -19.92
C PHE A 276 -1.47 3.05 -20.76
N ALA A 277 -2.62 3.33 -20.16
CA ALA A 277 -3.92 3.29 -20.83
C ALA A 277 -4.00 4.31 -21.98
N LYS A 278 -3.32 5.46 -21.90
CA LYS A 278 -3.23 6.42 -23.04
C LYS A 278 -2.59 5.77 -24.27
N GLY A 279 -1.59 4.90 -24.09
CA GLY A 279 -0.92 4.17 -25.16
C GLY A 279 -1.75 3.04 -25.77
N ARG A 280 -2.78 2.54 -25.07
CA ARG A 280 -3.66 1.45 -25.53
C ARG A 280 -4.91 1.93 -26.30
N LYS A 281 -5.16 3.25 -26.37
CA LYS A 281 -6.33 3.80 -27.07
C LYS A 281 -6.14 3.72 -28.59
N ALA A 282 -6.66 2.67 -29.20
CA ALA A 282 -6.73 2.54 -30.67
C ALA A 282 -8.01 3.20 -31.20
N LEU A 283 -7.94 4.46 -31.62
CA LEU A 283 -9.06 5.20 -32.21
C LEU A 283 -9.18 5.01 -33.73
N THR A 284 -8.14 4.48 -34.37
CA THR A 284 -8.09 4.16 -35.80
C THR A 284 -7.54 2.76 -35.99
N ARG A 285 -7.75 2.18 -37.18
CA ARG A 285 -7.27 0.83 -37.51
C ARG A 285 -5.74 0.75 -37.55
N GLU A 286 -5.08 1.84 -37.94
CA GLU A 286 -3.62 1.96 -38.03
C GLU A 286 -2.98 2.54 -36.75
N ALA A 287 -3.73 2.66 -35.65
CA ALA A 287 -3.22 3.24 -34.42
C ALA A 287 -2.05 2.40 -33.84
N ASP A 288 -0.90 3.04 -33.66
CA ASP A 288 0.27 2.43 -33.03
C ASP A 288 0.09 2.39 -31.51
N ILE A 289 -0.28 1.20 -31.01
CA ILE A 289 -0.45 0.92 -29.58
C ILE A 289 0.90 0.56 -28.92
N ASN A 290 0.99 0.83 -27.63
CA ASN A 290 2.09 0.27 -26.85
C ASN A 290 1.96 -1.26 -26.73
N ARG A 291 3.10 -1.94 -26.81
CA ARG A 291 3.21 -3.39 -26.65
C ARG A 291 3.80 -3.71 -25.27
N LEU A 292 3.16 -4.63 -24.57
CA LEU A 292 3.57 -5.10 -23.25
C LEU A 292 4.02 -6.56 -23.28
N TYR A 293 5.27 -6.78 -22.89
CA TYR A 293 5.83 -8.07 -22.54
C TYR A 293 5.78 -8.21 -21.01
N ALA A 294 5.08 -9.21 -20.49
CA ALA A 294 5.05 -9.51 -19.06
C ALA A 294 5.77 -10.83 -18.80
N VAL A 295 6.79 -10.80 -17.95
CA VAL A 295 7.53 -11.98 -17.50
C VAL A 295 7.32 -12.07 -16.00
N GLU A 296 6.44 -12.94 -15.55
CA GLU A 296 5.94 -12.95 -14.18
C GLU A 296 5.69 -14.37 -13.68
N SER A 297 5.82 -14.58 -12.37
CA SER A 297 5.56 -15.89 -11.76
C SER A 297 4.07 -16.10 -11.52
N THR A 298 3.41 -15.10 -10.94
CA THR A 298 1.99 -15.07 -10.63
C THR A 298 1.25 -14.39 -11.78
N PHE A 299 -0.03 -14.71 -11.99
CA PHE A 299 -0.84 -14.02 -13.00
C PHE A 299 -1.39 -12.72 -12.41
N THR A 300 -0.85 -11.58 -12.85
CA THR A 300 -1.18 -10.26 -12.27
C THR A 300 -2.14 -9.46 -13.14
N LEU A 301 -2.64 -8.32 -12.64
CA LEU A 301 -3.42 -7.38 -13.44
C LEU A 301 -2.61 -6.83 -14.61
N THR A 302 -1.34 -6.49 -14.40
CA THR A 302 -0.42 -6.12 -15.46
C THR A 302 -0.27 -7.22 -16.50
N GLY A 303 -0.09 -8.47 -16.06
CA GLY A 303 0.00 -9.65 -16.92
C GLY A 303 -1.27 -9.89 -17.75
N SER A 304 -2.45 -9.61 -17.20
CA SER A 304 -3.73 -9.74 -17.90
C SER A 304 -3.88 -8.79 -19.09
N MET A 305 -3.17 -7.67 -19.06
CA MET A 305 -3.15 -6.65 -20.12
C MET A 305 -1.96 -6.81 -21.08
N ALA A 306 -1.12 -7.83 -20.88
CA ALA A 306 0.08 -8.07 -21.69
C ALA A 306 -0.26 -8.67 -23.06
N ASP A 307 0.48 -8.25 -24.09
CA ASP A 307 0.38 -8.83 -25.43
C ASP A 307 1.21 -10.12 -25.53
N HIS A 308 2.31 -10.18 -24.78
CA HIS A 308 3.16 -11.35 -24.67
C HIS A 308 3.43 -11.65 -23.20
N ARG A 309 2.86 -12.74 -22.70
CA ARG A 309 3.06 -13.18 -21.32
C ARG A 309 3.92 -14.44 -21.27
N LEU A 310 4.98 -14.40 -20.47
CA LEU A 310 5.83 -15.53 -20.14
C LEU A 310 5.68 -15.83 -18.64
N ARG A 311 5.23 -17.04 -18.32
CA ARG A 311 5.24 -17.54 -16.94
C ARG A 311 6.66 -17.99 -16.59
N LEU A 312 7.28 -17.32 -15.63
CA LEU A 312 8.65 -17.64 -15.20
C LEU A 312 8.75 -17.55 -13.67
N ALA A 313 9.42 -18.51 -13.05
CA ALA A 313 9.65 -18.49 -11.60
C ALA A 313 10.43 -17.23 -11.18
N SER A 314 10.13 -16.67 -10.01
CA SER A 314 10.71 -15.41 -9.54
C SER A 314 12.22 -15.55 -9.38
N SER A 315 12.68 -16.71 -8.92
CA SER A 315 14.10 -17.06 -8.80
C SER A 315 14.86 -17.07 -10.14
N HIS A 316 14.18 -17.21 -11.27
CA HIS A 316 14.78 -17.21 -12.61
C HIS A 316 14.83 -15.82 -13.25
N LEU A 317 14.20 -14.80 -12.66
CA LEU A 317 14.16 -13.45 -13.24
C LEU A 317 15.53 -12.79 -13.34
N LEU A 318 16.44 -13.09 -12.40
CA LEU A 318 17.83 -12.65 -12.49
C LEU A 318 18.54 -13.25 -13.72
N GLY A 319 18.37 -14.55 -13.94
CA GLY A 319 18.92 -15.20 -15.13
C GLY A 319 18.31 -14.67 -16.42
N PHE A 320 16.99 -14.42 -16.41
CA PHE A 320 16.27 -13.86 -17.53
C PHE A 320 16.76 -12.45 -17.91
N VAL A 321 16.85 -11.53 -16.95
CA VAL A 321 17.31 -10.16 -17.23
C VAL A 321 18.77 -10.15 -17.67
N ALA A 322 19.60 -11.06 -17.14
CA ALA A 322 20.98 -11.24 -17.57
C ALA A 322 21.08 -11.74 -19.03
N ALA A 323 20.24 -12.70 -19.42
CA ALA A 323 20.18 -13.19 -20.80
C ALA A 323 19.67 -12.12 -21.78
N LEU A 324 18.63 -11.36 -21.38
CA LEU A 324 18.13 -10.23 -22.14
C LEU A 324 19.21 -9.14 -22.29
N ALA A 325 20.00 -8.89 -21.26
CA ALA A 325 21.10 -7.95 -21.31
C ALA A 325 22.17 -8.34 -22.33
N GLY A 326 22.49 -9.64 -22.44
CA GLY A 326 23.38 -10.15 -23.48
C GLY A 326 22.86 -9.87 -24.89
N GLN A 327 21.56 -10.10 -25.12
CA GLN A 327 20.92 -9.85 -26.43
C GLN A 327 20.86 -8.36 -26.80
N ILE A 328 20.59 -7.48 -25.83
CA ILE A 328 20.49 -6.03 -26.07
C ILE A 328 21.86 -5.38 -26.26
N THR A 329 22.85 -5.79 -25.46
CA THR A 329 24.17 -5.12 -25.43
C THR A 329 25.21 -5.80 -26.33
N GLY A 330 25.00 -7.05 -26.72
CA GLY A 330 25.98 -7.87 -27.44
C GLY A 330 27.22 -8.21 -26.60
N ARG A 331 27.11 -8.15 -25.26
CA ARG A 331 28.21 -8.39 -24.32
C ARG A 331 27.87 -9.50 -23.34
N ASP A 332 28.88 -10.28 -22.96
CA ASP A 332 28.71 -11.42 -22.04
C ASP A 332 28.90 -11.06 -20.57
N THR A 333 28.82 -9.77 -20.20
CA THR A 333 29.06 -9.27 -18.84
C THR A 333 28.25 -10.02 -17.77
N PHE A 334 27.00 -10.39 -18.09
CA PHE A 334 26.08 -11.06 -17.18
C PHE A 334 25.86 -12.53 -17.52
N ALA A 335 26.59 -13.11 -18.48
CA ALA A 335 26.34 -14.45 -18.99
C ALA A 335 26.40 -15.54 -17.90
N LYS A 336 27.24 -15.34 -16.87
CA LYS A 336 27.31 -16.23 -15.69
C LYS A 336 25.98 -16.31 -14.94
N LEU A 337 25.25 -15.20 -14.82
CA LEU A 337 23.98 -15.15 -14.09
C LEU A 337 22.83 -15.81 -14.87
N ALA A 338 22.94 -15.81 -16.21
CA ALA A 338 21.99 -16.48 -17.11
C ALA A 338 22.14 -18.02 -17.12
N GLN A 339 23.18 -18.57 -16.49
CA GLN A 339 23.37 -20.03 -16.39
C GLN A 339 22.21 -20.66 -15.59
N GLY A 340 21.66 -21.76 -16.10
CA GLY A 340 20.53 -22.45 -15.48
C GLY A 340 19.15 -21.94 -15.89
N LEU A 341 19.07 -20.79 -16.59
CA LEU A 341 17.81 -20.32 -17.16
C LEU A 341 17.33 -21.28 -18.25
N THR A 342 16.09 -21.75 -18.09
CA THR A 342 15.39 -22.56 -19.09
C THR A 342 13.90 -22.24 -19.07
N PHE A 343 13.32 -22.08 -20.26
CA PHE A 343 11.88 -22.01 -20.50
C PHE A 343 11.57 -22.28 -21.98
N ASP A 344 10.30 -22.52 -22.29
CA ASP A 344 9.86 -22.85 -23.65
C ASP A 344 10.24 -21.77 -24.68
N ASN A 345 10.90 -22.19 -25.76
CA ASN A 345 11.35 -21.31 -26.85
C ASN A 345 12.24 -20.14 -26.39
N GLN A 346 13.06 -20.36 -25.35
CA GLN A 346 13.92 -19.35 -24.74
C GLN A 346 14.63 -18.43 -25.74
N ASP A 347 15.42 -18.98 -26.65
CA ASP A 347 16.23 -18.17 -27.58
C ASP A 347 15.37 -17.31 -28.50
N LYS A 348 14.27 -17.88 -29.01
CA LYS A 348 13.35 -17.16 -29.90
C LYS A 348 12.63 -16.04 -29.17
N TRP A 349 12.17 -16.29 -27.94
CA TRP A 349 11.45 -15.31 -27.14
C TRP A 349 12.38 -14.13 -26.79
N LEU A 350 13.58 -14.43 -26.27
CA LEU A 350 14.57 -13.42 -25.90
C LEU A 350 15.01 -12.59 -27.10
N ALA A 351 15.33 -13.24 -28.22
CA ALA A 351 15.74 -12.55 -29.44
C ALA A 351 14.63 -11.62 -29.98
N ALA A 352 13.36 -12.08 -29.98
CA ALA A 352 12.23 -11.27 -30.44
C ALA A 352 11.98 -10.06 -29.52
N CYS A 353 12.01 -10.27 -28.21
CA CYS A 353 11.83 -9.20 -27.22
C CYS A 353 12.96 -8.16 -27.33
N ALA A 354 14.22 -8.61 -27.36
CA ALA A 354 15.38 -7.73 -27.49
C ALA A 354 15.35 -6.94 -28.81
N ALA A 355 15.03 -7.60 -29.93
CA ALA A 355 14.93 -6.95 -31.24
C ALA A 355 13.85 -5.86 -31.26
N ASP A 356 12.68 -6.12 -30.67
CA ASP A 356 11.60 -5.13 -30.58
C ASP A 356 11.98 -3.93 -29.70
N LEU A 357 12.66 -4.17 -28.58
CA LEU A 357 13.18 -3.10 -27.73
C LEU A 357 14.25 -2.24 -28.44
N LEU A 358 15.18 -2.88 -29.15
CA LEU A 358 16.24 -2.22 -29.91
C LEU A 358 15.68 -1.42 -31.09
N ALA A 359 14.62 -1.91 -31.74
CA ALA A 359 13.93 -1.19 -32.82
C ALA A 359 13.23 0.09 -32.33
N HIS A 360 12.98 0.22 -31.02
CA HIS A 360 12.28 1.34 -30.40
C HIS A 360 13.10 2.04 -29.30
N LYS A 361 14.44 2.09 -29.45
CA LYS A 361 15.30 2.87 -28.54
C LYS A 361 14.78 4.29 -28.32
N GLY A 362 14.87 4.78 -27.08
CA GLY A 362 14.27 6.04 -26.62
C GLY A 362 12.76 5.97 -26.37
N LYS A 363 12.08 4.90 -26.79
CA LYS A 363 10.65 4.64 -26.51
C LYS A 363 10.43 3.27 -25.87
N SER A 364 11.50 2.57 -25.52
CA SER A 364 11.47 1.31 -24.80
C SER A 364 11.57 1.56 -23.30
N LEU A 365 10.96 0.70 -22.49
CA LEU A 365 11.01 0.76 -21.04
C LEU A 365 11.06 -0.66 -20.47
N ILE A 366 11.98 -0.89 -19.53
CA ILE A 366 12.02 -2.10 -18.72
C ILE A 366 11.73 -1.72 -17.27
N VAL A 367 10.81 -2.45 -16.64
CA VAL A 367 10.40 -2.27 -15.24
C VAL A 367 10.58 -3.58 -14.50
N ALA A 368 11.09 -3.53 -13.27
CA ALA A 368 11.21 -4.67 -12.38
C ALA A 368 10.31 -4.47 -11.16
N GLY A 369 9.71 -5.56 -10.67
CA GLY A 369 8.89 -5.54 -9.46
C GLY A 369 9.73 -5.17 -8.25
N SER A 370 9.22 -4.30 -7.41
CA SER A 370 9.86 -3.81 -6.17
C SER A 370 10.42 -4.91 -5.27
N HIS A 371 9.73 -6.05 -5.18
CA HIS A 371 10.15 -7.23 -4.40
C HIS A 371 11.38 -7.98 -4.94
N LEU A 372 11.79 -7.71 -6.19
CA LEU A 372 12.92 -8.42 -6.80
C LEU A 372 14.26 -7.98 -6.20
N PRO A 373 15.29 -8.86 -6.20
CA PRO A 373 16.60 -8.55 -5.66
C PRO A 373 17.25 -7.32 -6.32
N ALA A 374 18.13 -6.65 -5.59
CA ALA A 374 18.82 -5.44 -6.06
C ALA A 374 19.61 -5.68 -7.36
N GLU A 375 20.06 -6.92 -7.58
CA GLU A 375 20.75 -7.38 -8.78
C GLU A 375 19.90 -7.22 -10.03
N VAL A 376 18.62 -7.59 -9.96
CA VAL A 376 17.69 -7.48 -11.09
C VAL A 376 17.50 -6.01 -11.44
N HIS A 377 17.21 -5.18 -10.45
CA HIS A 377 17.00 -3.74 -10.61
C HIS A 377 18.24 -3.04 -11.17
N ALA A 378 19.44 -3.39 -10.69
CA ALA A 378 20.68 -2.80 -11.18
C ALA A 378 20.93 -3.11 -12.67
N ILE A 379 20.64 -4.34 -13.12
CA ILE A 379 20.72 -4.72 -14.54
C ILE A 379 19.63 -3.99 -15.33
N VAL A 380 18.40 -3.89 -14.83
CA VAL A 380 17.32 -3.12 -15.46
C VAL A 380 17.70 -1.65 -15.65
N HIS A 381 18.30 -1.02 -14.65
CA HIS A 381 18.81 0.35 -14.75
C HIS A 381 19.86 0.47 -15.86
N ALA A 382 20.82 -0.47 -15.93
CA ALA A 382 21.82 -0.50 -16.99
C ALA A 382 21.21 -0.70 -18.39
N LEU A 383 20.18 -1.53 -18.51
CA LEU A 383 19.49 -1.76 -19.79
C LEU A 383 18.66 -0.56 -20.22
N ASN A 384 17.98 0.10 -19.29
CA ASN A 384 17.28 1.34 -19.59
C ASN A 384 18.25 2.43 -20.07
N VAL A 385 19.47 2.51 -19.51
CA VAL A 385 20.52 3.37 -20.09
C VAL A 385 20.90 2.92 -21.51
N ALA A 386 21.15 1.63 -21.75
CA ALA A 386 21.53 1.11 -23.07
C ALA A 386 20.45 1.25 -24.17
N LEU A 387 19.19 1.36 -23.75
CA LEU A 387 18.02 1.57 -24.61
C LEU A 387 17.67 3.06 -24.81
N ASP A 388 18.50 3.98 -24.33
CA ASP A 388 18.24 5.43 -24.33
C ASP A 388 16.93 5.80 -23.61
N ALA A 389 16.49 4.99 -22.64
CA ALA A 389 15.26 5.19 -21.90
C ALA A 389 15.39 6.36 -20.89
N VAL A 390 16.58 6.58 -20.33
CA VAL A 390 16.83 7.64 -19.33
C VAL A 390 16.64 9.02 -19.94
N GLY A 391 15.80 9.85 -19.31
CA GLY A 391 15.36 11.16 -19.80
C GLY A 391 14.25 11.10 -20.86
N ASN A 392 13.90 9.90 -21.33
CA ASN A 392 12.81 9.67 -22.26
C ASN A 392 11.63 8.96 -21.58
N THR A 393 11.75 7.66 -21.32
CA THR A 393 10.70 6.80 -20.74
C THR A 393 10.91 6.53 -19.25
N VAL A 394 12.10 6.83 -18.70
CA VAL A 394 12.37 6.81 -17.26
C VAL A 394 13.17 8.05 -16.87
N ASP A 395 12.71 8.76 -15.85
CA ASP A 395 13.47 9.81 -15.18
C ASP A 395 14.06 9.24 -13.89
N PHE A 396 15.26 9.67 -13.48
CA PHE A 396 15.75 9.43 -12.12
C PHE A 396 15.57 10.70 -11.31
N VAL A 397 15.02 10.56 -10.11
CA VAL A 397 14.78 11.69 -9.21
C VAL A 397 15.61 11.54 -7.93
N SER A 398 16.11 12.65 -7.40
CA SER A 398 16.85 12.64 -6.14
C SER A 398 15.88 12.61 -4.96
N VAL A 399 16.09 11.66 -4.05
CA VAL A 399 15.28 11.46 -2.85
C VAL A 399 16.11 11.62 -1.59
N PRO A 400 15.51 12.06 -0.47
CA PRO A 400 16.21 12.09 0.82
C PRO A 400 16.78 10.71 1.16
N ALA A 401 18.02 10.69 1.64
CA ALA A 401 18.66 9.45 2.07
C ALA A 401 17.88 8.81 3.23
N ASP A 402 17.68 7.50 3.13
CA ASP A 402 17.13 6.74 4.23
C ASP A 402 18.15 6.63 5.36
N SER A 403 17.67 6.83 6.58
CA SER A 403 18.50 6.75 7.77
C SER A 403 17.86 5.91 8.87
N ALA A 404 16.71 5.28 8.60
CA ALA A 404 16.11 4.31 9.49
C ALA A 404 16.85 2.97 9.38
N VAL A 405 16.94 2.25 10.49
CA VAL A 405 17.35 0.83 10.47
C VAL A 405 16.13 -0.06 10.25
N GLY A 406 16.35 -1.36 9.98
CA GLY A 406 15.26 -2.31 9.77
C GLY A 406 14.74 -2.93 11.06
N ILE A 407 13.69 -3.76 10.92
CA ILE A 407 13.10 -4.53 12.03
C ILE A 407 14.08 -5.57 12.60
N THR A 408 15.01 -6.08 11.80
CA THR A 408 15.99 -7.09 12.22
C THR A 408 16.91 -6.54 13.32
N GLU A 409 17.35 -5.30 13.18
CA GLU A 409 18.16 -4.61 14.19
C GLU A 409 17.36 -4.39 15.49
N VAL A 410 16.06 -4.08 15.38
CA VAL A 410 15.17 -3.95 16.54
C VAL A 410 15.00 -5.29 17.26
N ALA A 411 14.77 -6.38 16.51
CA ALA A 411 14.64 -7.72 17.06
C ALA A 411 15.92 -8.17 17.79
N ALA A 412 17.09 -7.84 17.22
CA ALA A 412 18.38 -8.09 17.85
C ALA A 412 18.56 -7.29 19.15
N ALA A 413 18.23 -5.98 19.14
CA ALA A 413 18.30 -5.12 20.33
C ALA A 413 17.37 -5.60 21.45
N LEU A 414 16.13 -5.97 21.12
CA LEU A 414 15.17 -6.55 22.07
C LEU A 414 15.69 -7.86 22.66
N THR A 415 16.25 -8.72 21.83
CA THR A 415 16.80 -10.02 22.28
C THR A 415 18.04 -9.87 23.15
N ALA A 416 18.86 -8.85 22.90
CA ALA A 416 20.01 -8.50 23.74
C ALA A 416 19.60 -7.92 25.11
N GLY A 417 18.34 -7.54 25.31
CA GLY A 417 17.83 -6.98 26.56
C GLY A 417 18.29 -5.55 26.85
N SER A 418 18.79 -4.84 25.83
CA SER A 418 19.25 -3.44 25.95
C SER A 418 18.11 -2.41 25.88
N VAL A 419 16.90 -2.83 25.53
CA VAL A 419 15.74 -1.94 25.32
C VAL A 419 14.95 -1.76 26.62
N LYS A 420 14.97 -0.55 27.18
CA LYS A 420 14.09 -0.17 28.29
C LYS A 420 12.70 0.18 27.76
N THR A 421 12.64 1.07 26.76
CA THR A 421 11.39 1.57 26.20
C THR A 421 11.33 1.29 24.71
N LEU A 422 10.30 0.55 24.29
CA LEU A 422 9.94 0.32 22.89
C LEU A 422 8.71 1.16 22.55
N VAL A 423 8.82 2.02 21.54
CA VAL A 423 7.71 2.82 21.00
C VAL A 423 7.35 2.30 19.60
N LEU A 424 6.17 1.72 19.48
CA LEU A 424 5.60 1.18 18.25
C LEU A 424 4.62 2.22 17.67
N LEU A 425 4.97 2.81 16.53
CA LEU A 425 4.21 3.86 15.86
C LEU A 425 3.50 3.28 14.63
N GLY A 426 2.32 2.69 14.85
CA GLY A 426 1.56 2.00 13.81
C GLY A 426 2.03 0.57 13.56
N GLY A 427 1.67 0.03 12.40
CA GLY A 427 1.98 -1.33 11.92
C GLY A 427 1.49 -2.47 12.83
N ASN A 428 1.67 -3.73 12.43
CA ASN A 428 1.33 -4.90 13.27
C ASN A 428 2.45 -5.96 13.23
N PRO A 429 3.67 -5.66 13.74
CA PRO A 429 4.83 -6.54 13.60
C PRO A 429 4.73 -7.87 14.35
N ALA A 430 3.81 -8.03 15.31
CA ALA A 430 3.53 -9.36 15.88
C ALA A 430 2.81 -10.29 14.89
N TYR A 431 2.05 -9.72 13.94
CA TYR A 431 1.35 -10.44 12.88
C TYR A 431 2.21 -10.59 11.62
N ASN A 432 2.83 -9.49 11.14
CA ASN A 432 3.41 -9.44 9.80
C ASN A 432 4.94 -9.39 9.75
N ALA A 433 5.67 -9.47 10.87
CA ALA A 433 7.12 -9.64 10.84
C ALA A 433 7.50 -11.04 10.35
N PRO A 434 8.66 -11.23 9.69
CA PRO A 434 9.15 -12.55 9.32
C PRO A 434 9.20 -13.49 10.53
N ALA A 435 8.68 -14.70 10.39
CA ALA A 435 8.55 -15.67 11.48
C ALA A 435 9.89 -15.99 12.17
N ASP A 436 10.98 -15.98 11.41
CA ASP A 436 12.36 -16.21 11.89
C ASP A 436 12.81 -15.19 12.95
N LEU A 437 12.19 -14.00 13.01
CA LEU A 437 12.50 -12.99 14.01
C LEU A 437 11.83 -13.26 15.38
N GLY A 438 10.78 -14.10 15.43
CA GLY A 438 10.04 -14.38 16.65
C GLY A 438 9.52 -13.11 17.35
N PHE A 439 9.08 -12.10 16.57
CA PHE A 439 8.95 -10.73 17.03
C PHE A 439 7.94 -10.54 18.17
N ALA A 440 6.82 -11.28 18.15
CA ALA A 440 5.84 -11.28 19.25
C ALA A 440 6.49 -11.59 20.61
N GLY A 441 7.41 -12.57 20.66
CA GLY A 441 8.18 -12.89 21.87
C GLY A 441 9.28 -11.88 22.18
N ALA A 442 9.83 -11.20 21.17
CA ALA A 442 10.84 -10.16 21.35
C ALA A 442 10.26 -8.90 22.02
N ILE A 443 9.04 -8.49 21.66
CA ILE A 443 8.33 -7.33 22.25
C ILE A 443 8.26 -7.46 23.78
N ALA A 444 7.94 -8.65 24.28
CA ALA A 444 7.79 -8.92 25.71
C ALA A 444 9.08 -8.74 26.54
N LYS A 445 10.25 -8.62 25.88
CA LYS A 445 11.54 -8.38 26.56
C LYS A 445 11.79 -6.91 26.89
N ALA A 446 11.09 -5.98 26.25
CA ALA A 446 11.18 -4.56 26.60
C ALA A 446 10.53 -4.30 27.97
N LYS A 447 11.14 -3.44 28.80
CA LYS A 447 10.58 -3.12 30.14
C LYS A 447 9.28 -2.33 30.05
N GLN A 448 9.18 -1.47 29.03
CA GLN A 448 8.00 -0.68 28.72
C GLN A 448 7.76 -0.72 27.21
N VAL A 449 6.51 -1.00 26.83
CA VAL A 449 6.05 -0.93 25.44
C VAL A 449 4.98 0.14 25.35
N VAL A 450 5.13 1.06 24.41
CA VAL A 450 4.12 2.07 24.05
C VAL A 450 3.71 1.80 22.61
N ARG A 451 2.44 1.50 22.37
CA ARG A 451 1.90 1.18 21.05
C ARG A 451 0.86 2.21 20.63
N LEU A 452 1.03 2.81 19.47
CA LEU A 452 0.05 3.63 18.78
C LEU A 452 -0.60 2.79 17.67
N GLY A 453 -1.94 2.67 17.66
CA GLY A 453 -2.64 1.90 16.62
C GLY A 453 -4.15 2.16 16.58
N TYR A 454 -4.79 1.77 15.46
CA TYR A 454 -6.25 1.87 15.30
C TYR A 454 -6.99 0.76 16.03
N TYR A 455 -6.38 -0.43 16.16
CA TYR A 455 -7.02 -1.63 16.67
C TYR A 455 -6.25 -2.23 17.84
N VAL A 456 -6.95 -2.97 18.70
CA VAL A 456 -6.34 -3.82 19.73
C VAL A 456 -6.02 -5.17 19.07
N ASP A 457 -4.90 -5.20 18.36
CA ASP A 457 -4.45 -6.32 17.51
C ASP A 457 -3.40 -7.23 18.18
N GLU A 458 -2.81 -8.14 17.42
CA GLU A 458 -1.78 -9.11 17.87
C GLU A 458 -0.60 -8.42 18.54
N THR A 459 -0.19 -7.24 18.05
CA THR A 459 0.92 -6.49 18.64
C THR A 459 0.51 -5.88 19.98
N ALA A 460 -0.73 -5.41 20.12
CA ALA A 460 -1.26 -5.01 21.43
C ALA A 460 -1.35 -6.20 22.39
N ALA A 461 -1.77 -7.37 21.90
CA ALA A 461 -1.85 -8.62 22.68
C ALA A 461 -0.46 -9.14 23.10
N ALA A 462 0.59 -8.91 22.30
CA ALA A 462 1.96 -9.26 22.64
C ALA A 462 2.56 -8.40 23.79
N ALA A 463 1.94 -7.26 24.11
CA ALA A 463 2.36 -6.34 25.17
C ALA A 463 1.20 -6.02 26.15
N PRO A 464 0.63 -7.01 26.86
CA PRO A 464 -0.59 -6.81 27.66
C PRO A 464 -0.39 -5.87 28.86
N SER A 465 0.85 -5.74 29.36
CA SER A 465 1.22 -4.78 30.42
C SER A 465 1.73 -3.44 29.87
N GLY A 466 1.64 -3.23 28.55
CA GLY A 466 2.10 -2.03 27.87
C GLY A 466 1.12 -0.86 27.98
N VAL A 467 1.47 0.21 27.29
CA VAL A 467 0.63 1.38 27.07
C VAL A 467 0.10 1.32 25.65
N PHE A 468 -1.21 1.41 25.50
CA PHE A 468 -1.86 1.48 24.20
C PHE A 468 -2.43 2.88 23.99
N LEU A 469 -2.06 3.51 22.87
CA LEU A 469 -2.50 4.82 22.44
C LEU A 469 -3.48 4.61 21.27
N ALA A 470 -4.72 5.04 21.45
CA ALA A 470 -5.69 5.05 20.37
C ALA A 470 -5.25 6.06 19.30
N ALA A 471 -5.01 5.58 18.08
CA ALA A 471 -4.58 6.44 16.98
C ALA A 471 -5.76 7.20 16.35
N ALA A 472 -5.53 8.49 16.06
CA ALA A 472 -6.45 9.27 15.24
C ALA A 472 -6.33 8.83 13.77
N HIS A 473 -7.46 8.61 13.12
CA HIS A 473 -7.48 8.32 11.69
C HIS A 473 -6.97 9.54 10.89
N TYR A 474 -6.46 9.34 9.68
CA TYR A 474 -5.90 10.45 8.90
C TYR A 474 -6.96 11.53 8.57
N LEU A 475 -8.23 11.16 8.45
CA LEU A 475 -9.37 12.10 8.30
C LEU A 475 -9.77 12.82 9.61
N GLU A 476 -9.14 12.50 10.72
CA GLU A 476 -9.34 13.12 12.04
C GLU A 476 -8.13 13.97 12.47
N SER A 477 -7.06 13.96 11.68
CA SER A 477 -5.78 14.54 12.08
C SER A 477 -5.14 15.44 11.02
N TRP A 478 -4.30 16.35 11.50
CA TRP A 478 -3.41 17.14 10.66
C TRP A 478 -2.12 16.39 10.40
N GLY A 479 -1.69 16.37 9.14
CA GLY A 479 -0.43 15.77 8.72
C GLY A 479 0.02 16.28 7.35
N ASP A 480 1.12 15.72 6.87
CA ASP A 480 1.61 15.90 5.51
C ASP A 480 2.23 14.61 5.00
N ALA A 481 2.30 14.49 3.67
CA ALA A 481 2.92 13.35 3.01
C ALA A 481 3.52 13.77 1.68
N ARG A 482 4.21 12.85 1.02
CA ARG A 482 4.69 13.00 -0.36
C ARG A 482 4.03 11.95 -1.24
N THR A 483 3.67 12.37 -2.45
CA THR A 483 3.30 11.47 -3.54
C THR A 483 4.54 10.75 -4.09
N ALA A 484 4.35 9.76 -4.96
CA ALA A 484 5.42 8.98 -5.59
C ALA A 484 6.46 9.85 -6.32
N ASP A 485 6.04 10.94 -6.96
CA ASP A 485 6.93 11.92 -7.62
C ASP A 485 7.56 12.95 -6.66
N GLY A 486 7.21 12.89 -5.37
CA GLY A 486 7.74 13.73 -4.31
C GLY A 486 6.91 14.97 -3.99
N THR A 487 5.83 15.24 -4.72
CA THR A 487 4.97 16.39 -4.45
C THR A 487 4.40 16.30 -3.04
N ILE A 488 4.59 17.35 -2.24
CA ILE A 488 4.11 17.43 -0.87
C ILE A 488 2.61 17.74 -0.89
N VAL A 489 1.84 16.99 -0.10
CA VAL A 489 0.38 17.12 -0.01
C VAL A 489 -0.07 17.18 1.45
N PRO A 490 -1.14 17.96 1.77
CA PRO A 490 -1.66 18.05 3.12
C PRO A 490 -2.54 16.85 3.45
N ILE A 491 -2.50 16.44 4.70
CA ILE A 491 -3.54 15.61 5.31
C ILE A 491 -4.38 16.55 6.17
N GLN A 492 -5.57 16.92 5.65
CA GLN A 492 -6.52 17.75 6.37
C GLN A 492 -7.54 16.86 7.10
N PRO A 493 -7.86 17.18 8.37
CA PRO A 493 -8.95 16.53 9.08
C PRO A 493 -10.29 17.03 8.58
N MET A 494 -11.24 16.12 8.39
CA MET A 494 -12.63 16.42 8.02
C MET A 494 -13.54 16.53 9.24
N ILE A 495 -13.14 15.87 10.33
CA ILE A 495 -13.88 15.78 11.58
C ILE A 495 -12.90 15.80 12.75
N LEU A 496 -13.36 16.22 13.93
CA LEU A 496 -12.57 16.04 15.15
C LEU A 496 -12.43 14.55 15.48
N PRO A 497 -11.34 14.11 16.14
CA PRO A 497 -11.17 12.71 16.52
C PRO A 497 -12.38 12.18 17.28
N LEU A 498 -13.04 11.14 16.72
CA LEU A 498 -14.28 10.60 17.28
C LEU A 498 -14.08 10.04 18.70
N PHE A 499 -12.89 9.51 18.96
CA PHE A 499 -12.52 8.85 20.20
C PHE A 499 -11.38 9.54 20.97
N GLY A 500 -11.03 10.79 20.59
CA GLY A 500 -9.91 11.49 21.21
C GLY A 500 -8.54 10.83 20.95
N GLY A 501 -8.39 10.21 19.77
CA GLY A 501 -7.14 9.61 19.34
C GLY A 501 -6.02 10.64 19.19
N ILE A 502 -4.77 10.16 19.22
CA ILE A 502 -3.55 10.95 19.06
C ILE A 502 -2.81 10.55 17.78
N THR A 503 -2.03 11.45 17.21
CA THR A 503 -1.23 11.20 16.00
C THR A 503 0.22 10.79 16.32
N GLU A 504 0.89 10.16 15.34
CA GLU A 504 2.34 9.89 15.42
C GLU A 504 3.14 11.17 15.66
N LEU A 505 2.82 12.26 14.93
CA LEU A 505 3.50 13.54 15.04
C LEU A 505 3.40 14.11 16.45
N GLU A 506 2.21 14.01 17.06
CA GLU A 506 1.95 14.42 18.43
C GLU A 506 2.71 13.61 19.46
N VAL A 507 2.83 12.29 19.25
CA VAL A 507 3.63 11.39 20.10
C VAL A 507 5.10 11.78 20.04
N LEU A 508 5.67 11.93 18.85
CA LEU A 508 7.05 12.33 18.64
C LEU A 508 7.34 13.71 19.25
N ALA A 509 6.49 14.70 18.99
CA ALA A 509 6.66 16.06 19.49
C ALA A 509 6.66 16.12 21.03
N ARG A 510 5.81 15.32 21.70
CA ARG A 510 5.77 15.24 23.16
C ARG A 510 7.00 14.57 23.75
N ILE A 511 7.50 13.48 23.16
CA ILE A 511 8.75 12.84 23.60
C ILE A 511 9.94 13.80 23.41
N LEU A 512 9.92 14.60 22.33
CA LEU A 512 10.95 15.60 22.04
C LEU A 512 10.85 16.87 22.88
N ASP A 513 9.80 17.03 23.69
CA ASP A 513 9.51 18.24 24.47
C ASP A 513 9.41 19.49 23.57
N GLU A 514 8.66 19.38 22.47
CA GLU A 514 8.35 20.54 21.61
C GLU A 514 7.42 21.53 22.33
N GLU A 515 7.65 22.83 22.10
CA GLU A 515 6.76 23.89 22.61
C GLU A 515 5.34 23.76 22.02
N LYS A 516 5.24 23.41 20.74
CA LYS A 516 3.98 23.16 20.05
C LYS A 516 3.90 21.69 19.68
N THR A 517 2.93 21.01 20.25
CA THR A 517 2.76 19.57 20.04
C THR A 517 1.55 19.21 19.19
N ASP A 518 0.67 20.17 18.84
CA ASP A 518 -0.51 19.90 18.02
C ASP A 518 -0.14 19.72 16.53
N GLY A 519 -0.86 18.82 15.85
CA GLY A 519 -0.55 18.46 14.46
C GLY A 519 -0.59 19.65 13.49
N TYR A 520 -1.53 20.59 13.66
CA TYR A 520 -1.64 21.76 12.78
C TYR A 520 -0.40 22.63 12.87
N SER A 521 0.02 23.00 14.09
CA SER A 521 1.20 23.82 14.31
C SER A 521 2.47 23.16 13.79
N LEU A 522 2.61 21.85 13.99
CA LEU A 522 3.76 21.08 13.53
C LEU A 522 3.87 21.12 12.00
N VAL A 523 2.78 20.85 11.29
CA VAL A 523 2.72 20.89 9.82
C VAL A 523 2.91 22.32 9.31
N TYR A 524 2.22 23.29 9.91
CA TYR A 524 2.36 24.70 9.54
C TYR A 524 3.82 25.17 9.61
N GLN A 525 4.54 24.83 10.69
CA GLN A 525 5.94 25.19 10.86
C GLN A 525 6.83 24.51 9.80
N THR A 526 6.56 23.27 9.42
CA THR A 526 7.33 22.56 8.38
C THR A 526 7.09 23.19 7.01
N ILE A 527 5.83 23.33 6.60
CA ILE A 527 5.47 23.78 5.26
C ILE A 527 5.87 25.24 5.03
N SER A 528 5.66 26.12 6.02
CA SER A 528 6.09 27.51 5.94
C SER A 528 7.62 27.63 5.84
N GLY A 529 8.35 26.78 6.56
CA GLY A 529 9.81 26.69 6.48
C GLY A 529 10.31 26.22 5.11
N LEU A 530 9.65 25.21 4.51
CA LEU A 530 10.00 24.70 3.18
C LEU A 530 9.72 25.70 2.06
N ASN A 531 8.66 26.50 2.19
CA ASN A 531 8.36 27.56 1.25
C ASN A 531 9.27 28.79 1.38
N ALA A 532 10.14 28.84 2.40
CA ALA A 532 10.94 30.02 2.73
C ALA A 532 10.09 31.30 2.90
N LEU A 533 8.84 31.15 3.33
CA LEU A 533 7.89 32.25 3.55
C LEU A 533 7.58 32.35 5.04
N GLY A 534 7.65 33.57 5.59
CA GLY A 534 7.28 33.89 6.97
C GLY A 534 6.22 35.00 7.03
N GLY A 535 5.54 35.11 8.16
CA GLY A 535 4.46 36.09 8.36
C GLY A 535 3.26 35.86 7.44
N ASP A 536 2.59 36.94 7.02
CA ASP A 536 1.35 36.89 6.23
C ASP A 536 1.48 36.12 4.90
N GLU A 537 2.66 36.12 4.28
CA GLU A 537 2.91 35.38 3.04
C GLU A 537 3.02 33.86 3.30
N GLY A 538 3.55 33.47 4.47
CA GLY A 538 3.51 32.08 4.93
C GLY A 538 2.07 31.60 5.13
N ASP A 539 1.24 32.41 5.78
CA ASP A 539 -0.18 32.11 5.98
C ASP A 539 -0.97 31.99 4.68
N LYS A 540 -0.76 32.90 3.72
CA LYS A 540 -1.38 32.81 2.39
C LYS A 540 -0.91 31.57 1.64
N GLY A 541 0.39 31.29 1.66
CA GLY A 541 0.98 30.10 1.05
C GLY A 541 0.42 28.82 1.64
N PHE A 542 0.29 28.76 2.97
CA PHE A 542 -0.29 27.60 3.67
C PHE A 542 -1.77 27.43 3.34
N ARG A 543 -2.57 28.50 3.34
CA ARG A 543 -3.99 28.44 2.90
C ARG A 543 -4.12 27.94 1.47
N LYS A 544 -3.24 28.38 0.56
CA LYS A 544 -3.21 27.89 -0.83
C LYS A 544 -2.84 26.42 -0.90
N PHE A 545 -1.85 25.98 -0.13
CA PHE A 545 -1.46 24.58 -0.01
C PHE A 545 -2.63 23.70 0.46
N LEU A 546 -3.38 24.14 1.47
CA LEU A 546 -4.59 23.46 1.95
C LEU A 546 -5.71 23.48 0.91
N HIS A 547 -5.94 24.60 0.24
CA HIS A 547 -6.99 24.73 -0.77
C HIS A 547 -6.73 23.84 -2.00
N ASP A 548 -5.53 23.93 -2.57
CA ASP A 548 -5.17 23.20 -3.78
C ASP A 548 -4.90 21.71 -3.50
N GLY A 549 -4.57 21.37 -2.24
CA GLY A 549 -4.22 20.02 -1.83
C GLY A 549 -2.86 19.55 -2.26
N LEU A 550 -1.96 20.47 -2.62
CA LEU A 550 -0.58 20.17 -2.97
C LEU A 550 0.30 21.41 -2.84
N LEU A 551 1.59 21.19 -2.63
CA LEU A 551 2.60 22.24 -2.63
C LEU A 551 3.26 22.32 -4.01
N ALA A 552 2.95 23.37 -4.76
CA ALA A 552 3.47 23.55 -6.11
C ALA A 552 5.01 23.61 -6.11
N GLY A 553 5.65 22.92 -7.06
CA GLY A 553 7.11 22.91 -7.21
C GLY A 553 7.88 22.07 -6.19
N SER A 554 7.19 21.29 -5.35
CA SER A 554 7.82 20.45 -4.30
C SER A 554 8.19 19.03 -4.73
N ALA A 555 7.89 18.65 -5.97
CA ALA A 555 8.26 17.36 -6.56
C ALA A 555 9.79 17.14 -6.52
N TYR A 556 10.20 15.87 -6.48
CA TYR A 556 11.63 15.55 -6.47
C TYR A 556 12.32 16.04 -7.76
N PRO A 557 13.51 16.65 -7.65
CA PRO A 557 14.22 17.12 -8.81
C PRO A 557 14.73 15.93 -9.64
N VAL A 558 14.53 15.99 -10.95
CA VAL A 558 15.15 15.06 -11.89
C VAL A 558 16.67 15.29 -11.86
N THR A 559 17.42 14.20 -11.78
CA THR A 559 18.88 14.22 -11.74
C THR A 559 19.46 13.32 -12.82
N ASP A 560 20.58 13.75 -13.38
CA ASP A 560 21.35 12.91 -14.27
C ASP A 560 21.99 11.76 -13.49
N VAL A 561 22.07 10.61 -14.15
CA VAL A 561 22.72 9.40 -13.65
C VAL A 561 23.70 8.88 -14.69
N SER A 562 24.81 8.33 -14.23
CA SER A 562 25.85 7.73 -15.07
C SER A 562 26.19 6.35 -14.55
N ILE A 563 26.35 5.38 -15.45
CA ILE A 563 26.67 4.01 -15.05
C ILE A 563 28.01 3.92 -14.32
N SER A 564 27.99 3.32 -13.14
CA SER A 564 29.16 2.93 -12.36
C SER A 564 29.56 1.50 -12.70
N GLY A 565 30.61 1.35 -13.52
CA GLY A 565 31.09 0.03 -13.92
C GLY A 565 31.56 -0.84 -12.73
N SER A 566 32.20 -0.23 -11.72
CA SER A 566 32.70 -0.95 -10.55
C SER A 566 31.58 -1.48 -9.66
N GLY A 567 30.50 -0.71 -9.46
CA GLY A 567 29.36 -1.13 -8.65
C GLY A 567 28.62 -2.32 -9.28
N LEU A 568 28.38 -2.27 -10.59
CA LEU A 568 27.78 -3.38 -11.33
C LEU A 568 28.66 -4.63 -11.31
N SER A 569 29.98 -4.50 -11.51
CA SER A 569 30.89 -5.66 -11.45
C SER A 569 30.93 -6.30 -10.06
N GLN A 570 30.94 -5.50 -8.99
CA GLN A 570 30.91 -6.02 -7.63
C GLN A 570 29.60 -6.79 -7.38
N LEU A 571 28.47 -6.22 -7.78
CA LEU A 571 27.16 -6.85 -7.65
C LEU A 571 27.09 -8.20 -8.41
N VAL A 572 27.61 -8.27 -9.63
CA VAL A 572 27.66 -9.52 -10.41
C VAL A 572 28.56 -10.56 -9.74
N SER A 573 29.64 -10.13 -9.09
CA SER A 573 30.58 -11.04 -8.43
C SER A 573 30.01 -11.68 -7.16
N SER A 574 29.13 -10.97 -6.44
CA SER A 574 28.46 -11.47 -5.24
C SER A 574 27.17 -12.24 -5.54
N ALA A 575 26.59 -12.03 -6.72
CA ALA A 575 25.34 -12.67 -7.13
C ALA A 575 25.55 -14.16 -7.48
N SER A 576 24.59 -14.98 -7.09
CA SER A 576 24.51 -16.38 -7.50
C SER A 576 23.74 -16.51 -8.82
N SER A 577 24.06 -17.53 -9.61
CA SER A 577 23.28 -17.85 -10.82
C SER A 577 21.86 -18.28 -10.44
N ALA A 578 20.96 -18.30 -11.44
CA ALA A 578 19.62 -18.84 -11.24
C ALA A 578 19.70 -20.26 -10.63
N PRO A 579 18.85 -20.59 -9.65
CA PRO A 579 18.82 -21.93 -9.08
C PRO A 579 18.37 -22.96 -10.13
N ALA A 580 18.44 -24.24 -9.77
CA ALA A 580 17.87 -25.30 -10.60
C ALA A 580 16.38 -25.03 -10.87
N SER A 581 15.91 -25.46 -12.04
CA SER A 581 14.54 -25.19 -12.46
C SER A 581 13.52 -25.73 -11.48
N VAL A 582 12.42 -24.99 -11.33
CA VAL A 582 11.26 -25.45 -10.56
C VAL A 582 10.76 -26.76 -11.15
N THR A 583 10.66 -27.79 -10.32
CA THR A 583 10.18 -29.13 -10.66
C THR A 583 9.11 -29.57 -9.66
N GLU A 584 8.42 -30.69 -9.94
CA GLU A 584 7.45 -31.28 -8.99
C GLU A 584 8.06 -31.57 -7.62
N THR A 585 9.38 -31.84 -7.56
CA THR A 585 10.13 -32.11 -6.33
C THR A 585 10.88 -30.89 -5.78
N SER A 586 10.80 -29.74 -6.46
CA SER A 586 11.49 -28.49 -6.09
C SER A 586 10.58 -27.32 -6.42
N LEU A 587 9.58 -27.12 -5.57
CA LEU A 587 8.59 -26.05 -5.70
C LEU A 587 9.16 -24.71 -5.19
N GLU A 588 8.76 -23.62 -5.84
CA GLU A 588 9.00 -22.26 -5.37
C GLU A 588 7.72 -21.73 -4.69
N VAL A 589 7.87 -21.14 -3.51
CA VAL A 589 6.80 -20.39 -2.84
C VAL A 589 7.13 -18.91 -2.95
N ARG A 590 6.24 -18.16 -3.61
CA ARG A 590 6.31 -16.70 -3.65
C ARG A 590 5.24 -16.13 -2.75
N PHE A 591 5.66 -15.33 -1.77
CA PHE A 591 4.75 -14.51 -0.99
C PHE A 591 4.37 -13.26 -1.78
N THR A 592 3.08 -12.94 -1.79
CA THR A 592 2.53 -11.71 -2.35
C THR A 592 1.56 -11.12 -1.35
N PHE A 593 1.34 -9.81 -1.43
CA PHE A 593 0.28 -9.15 -0.69
C PHE A 593 -1.07 -9.35 -1.42
N ASP A 594 -2.17 -9.23 -0.68
CA ASP A 594 -3.51 -9.23 -1.30
C ASP A 594 -3.81 -7.82 -1.83
N THR A 595 -4.12 -7.71 -3.11
CA THR A 595 -4.48 -6.44 -3.76
C THR A 595 -5.66 -5.69 -3.10
N LYS A 596 -6.48 -6.37 -2.30
CA LYS A 596 -7.64 -5.80 -1.61
C LYS A 596 -7.31 -5.27 -0.22
N VAL A 597 -6.56 -6.02 0.58
CA VAL A 597 -6.32 -5.73 2.01
C VAL A 597 -4.85 -5.42 2.32
N ASP A 598 -4.02 -5.34 1.28
CA ASP A 598 -2.62 -4.98 1.34
C ASP A 598 -1.81 -5.95 2.23
N ASP A 599 -1.21 -5.45 3.30
CA ASP A 599 -0.41 -6.22 4.26
C ASP A 599 -1.19 -6.64 5.52
N GLY A 600 -2.52 -6.64 5.42
CA GLY A 600 -3.45 -6.94 6.51
C GLY A 600 -3.86 -5.72 7.34
N ARG A 601 -3.30 -4.53 7.10
CA ARG A 601 -3.73 -3.29 7.80
C ARG A 601 -5.19 -2.92 7.54
N PHE A 602 -5.79 -3.46 6.47
CA PHE A 602 -7.19 -3.24 6.09
C PHE A 602 -8.06 -4.49 6.31
N ASP A 603 -7.61 -5.49 7.06
CA ASP A 603 -8.34 -6.76 7.20
C ASP A 603 -9.72 -6.58 7.85
N ASN A 604 -9.91 -5.57 8.70
CA ASN A 604 -11.21 -5.28 9.31
C ASN A 604 -12.18 -4.52 8.39
N ASN A 605 -11.75 -4.17 7.17
CA ASN A 605 -12.60 -3.43 6.24
C ASN A 605 -13.53 -4.35 5.45
N GLY A 606 -14.81 -4.38 5.84
CA GLY A 606 -15.82 -5.20 5.19
C GLY A 606 -16.05 -4.90 3.70
N TRP A 607 -15.81 -3.68 3.22
CA TRP A 607 -15.92 -3.38 1.78
C TRP A 607 -14.78 -4.02 0.98
N LEU A 608 -13.57 -4.05 1.53
CA LEU A 608 -12.41 -4.67 0.88
C LEU A 608 -12.48 -6.19 0.96
N GLN A 609 -12.91 -6.76 2.08
CA GLN A 609 -13.08 -8.20 2.25
C GLN A 609 -14.13 -8.80 1.29
N GLU A 610 -15.26 -8.11 1.13
CA GLU A 610 -16.35 -8.49 0.20
C GLU A 610 -15.97 -8.23 -1.26
N CYS A 611 -15.03 -7.30 -1.54
CA CYS A 611 -14.56 -7.05 -2.89
C CYS A 611 -13.89 -8.33 -3.45
N PRO A 612 -14.25 -8.82 -4.65
CA PRO A 612 -13.61 -9.99 -5.21
C PRO A 612 -12.20 -9.65 -5.71
N GLU A 613 -11.22 -10.51 -5.42
CA GLU A 613 -9.85 -10.33 -5.90
C GLU A 613 -9.84 -10.29 -7.45
N PRO A 614 -9.12 -9.34 -8.08
CA PRO A 614 -9.25 -9.10 -9.52
C PRO A 614 -8.98 -10.30 -10.42
N MET A 615 -8.16 -11.27 -10.02
CA MET A 615 -7.76 -12.41 -10.84
C MET A 615 -8.60 -13.67 -10.53
N THR A 616 -8.66 -14.07 -9.27
CA THR A 616 -9.31 -15.29 -8.76
C THR A 616 -10.79 -15.11 -8.46
N LYS A 617 -11.24 -13.87 -8.24
CA LYS A 617 -12.60 -13.50 -7.80
C LYS A 617 -12.98 -13.97 -6.40
N ILE A 618 -11.99 -14.34 -5.58
CA ILE A 618 -12.19 -14.77 -4.19
C ILE A 618 -12.48 -13.58 -3.27
N ALA A 619 -13.40 -13.76 -2.33
CA ALA A 619 -13.74 -12.83 -1.25
C ALA A 619 -13.68 -13.58 0.09
N TRP A 620 -13.33 -12.89 1.18
CA TRP A 620 -13.21 -13.43 2.55
C TRP A 620 -12.25 -14.62 2.76
N GLU A 621 -11.34 -14.87 1.82
CA GLU A 621 -10.42 -16.01 1.81
C GLU A 621 -9.07 -15.61 1.20
N ASN A 622 -8.03 -16.40 1.48
CA ASN A 622 -6.67 -16.22 0.95
C ASN A 622 -6.25 -17.52 0.21
N ALA A 623 -5.63 -17.40 -0.97
CA ALA A 623 -5.34 -18.57 -1.84
C ALA A 623 -4.08 -18.43 -2.70
#